data_AF-A0A7N8Y879-F1
#
_entry.id   AF-A0A7N8Y879-F1
#
_cell.length_a   1.000
_cell.length_b   1.000
_cell.length_c   1.000
_cell.angle_alpha   90.00
_cell.angle_beta   90.00
_cell.angle_gamma   90.00
#
_symmetry.space_group_name_H-M   'P 1'
#
loop_
_entity.id
_entity.type
_entity.pdbx_description
1 polymer ?
#
loop_
_entity_poly.entity_id
_entity_poly.type
_entity_poly.pdbx_seq_one_letter_code
_entity_poly.pdbx_strand_id
1 'polypeptide(L)'
;MYSTFPVILTLLVSFLKKHTLRTNILVSGAILMAVGIWVTVDAGSFLRVLGPFSHQQTHFMNVSILCISIGAVLVLLGLLGCIGAHKESKCLLLMVGFFSIIVLIFIAELAAAVVALAFSSITSLPILLCCTDVFSFLFQLRCCGVTNYTDFMGSKFEQQNGGMFPPSCCSTNVTSCSRNQAETSGVQGCFNSILETLRKNSNIVGAIAAGIGILEIAAMGVSMYLYCHLADRVS
;
A
#
# COMPACT_ATOMS: atom_id res chain seq x y z
N MET A 1 1.62 -19.16 -3.21
CA MET A 1 0.60 -18.16 -3.64
C MET A 1 -0.85 -18.61 -3.39
N TYR A 2 -1.09 -19.76 -2.74
CA TYR A 2 -2.43 -20.31 -2.51
C TYR A 2 -2.98 -20.12 -1.08
N SER A 3 -2.27 -19.39 -0.21
CA SER A 3 -2.58 -19.38 1.23
C SER A 3 -3.24 -18.08 1.73
N THR A 4 -3.12 -16.96 1.01
CA THR A 4 -3.72 -15.68 1.43
C THR A 4 -5.19 -15.53 1.05
N PHE A 5 -5.61 -16.09 -0.09
CA PHE A 5 -6.97 -16.01 -0.60
C PHE A 5 -8.04 -16.67 0.30
N PRO A 6 -7.84 -17.92 0.81
CA PRO A 6 -8.79 -18.54 1.72
C PRO A 6 -8.76 -17.87 3.10
N VAL A 7 -7.64 -17.30 3.55
CA VAL A 7 -7.54 -16.59 4.83
C VAL A 7 -8.32 -15.27 4.79
N ILE A 8 -8.21 -14.51 3.71
CA ILE A 8 -8.98 -13.27 3.51
C ILE A 8 -10.48 -13.57 3.41
N LEU A 9 -10.89 -14.62 2.70
CA LEU A 9 -12.29 -15.02 2.57
C LEU A 9 -12.87 -15.59 3.88
N THR A 10 -12.09 -16.38 4.63
CA THR A 10 -12.52 -16.95 5.92
C THR A 10 -12.55 -15.90 7.03
N LEU A 11 -11.62 -14.93 6.99
CA LEU A 11 -11.67 -13.74 7.84
C LEU A 11 -12.86 -12.86 7.46
N LEU A 12 -13.11 -12.56 6.18
CA LEU A 12 -14.29 -11.80 5.72
C LEU A 12 -15.60 -12.44 6.19
N VAL A 13 -15.76 -13.75 6.06
CA VAL A 13 -16.98 -14.48 6.46
C VAL A 13 -17.12 -14.56 7.99
N SER A 14 -16.01 -14.71 8.73
CA SER A 14 -16.04 -14.69 10.21
C SER A 14 -16.26 -13.26 10.77
N PHE A 15 -15.87 -12.23 10.02
CA PHE A 15 -15.95 -10.81 10.39
C PHE A 15 -17.34 -10.21 10.17
N LEU A 16 -18.17 -10.78 9.28
CA LEU A 16 -19.55 -10.34 9.04
C LEU A 16 -20.51 -10.59 10.22
N LYS A 17 -20.10 -11.34 11.25
CA LYS A 17 -21.02 -11.82 12.30
C LYS A 17 -21.17 -10.91 13.54
N LYS A 18 -20.41 -9.81 13.70
CA LYS A 18 -20.52 -8.98 14.93
C LYS A 18 -20.59 -7.48 14.62
N HIS A 19 -21.67 -6.86 15.11
CA HIS A 19 -21.94 -5.42 15.12
C HIS A 19 -20.77 -4.56 15.67
N THR A 20 -19.82 -5.19 16.37
CA THR A 20 -18.59 -4.65 16.96
C THR A 20 -17.50 -4.27 15.95
N LEU A 21 -17.50 -4.82 14.73
CA LEU A 21 -16.38 -4.62 13.79
C LEU A 21 -16.33 -3.21 13.15
N ARG A 22 -17.47 -2.60 12.83
CA ARG A 22 -17.52 -1.30 12.15
C ARG A 22 -17.02 -0.15 13.02
N THR A 23 -17.30 -0.21 14.33
CA THR A 23 -16.70 0.65 15.34
C THR A 23 -15.20 0.39 15.49
N ASN A 24 -14.75 -0.87 15.39
CA ASN A 24 -13.32 -1.20 15.45
C ASN A 24 -12.53 -0.65 14.24
N ILE A 25 -13.12 -0.62 13.04
CA ILE A 25 -12.48 -0.03 11.84
C ILE A 25 -12.32 1.48 12.00
N LEU A 26 -13.36 2.17 12.52
CA LEU A 26 -13.27 3.60 12.81
C LEU A 26 -12.21 3.90 13.88
N VAL A 27 -12.19 3.11 14.96
CA VAL A 27 -11.22 3.26 16.06
C VAL A 27 -9.79 2.98 15.58
N SER A 28 -9.58 1.90 14.83
CA SER A 28 -8.25 1.58 14.28
C SER A 28 -7.77 2.62 13.25
N GLY A 29 -8.66 3.12 12.39
CA GLY A 29 -8.34 4.23 11.47
C GLY A 29 -7.98 5.51 12.20
N ALA A 30 -8.71 5.87 13.26
CA ALA A 30 -8.43 7.06 14.06
C ALA A 30 -7.10 6.94 14.83
N ILE A 31 -6.80 5.76 15.38
CA ILE A 31 -5.51 5.47 16.03
C ILE A 31 -4.37 5.57 15.01
N LEU A 32 -4.51 4.96 13.83
CA LEU A 32 -3.50 5.02 12.78
C LEU A 32 -3.25 6.45 12.29
N MET A 33 -4.31 7.24 12.12
CA MET A 33 -4.21 8.65 11.75
C MET A 33 -3.52 9.48 12.84
N ALA A 34 -3.88 9.27 14.11
CA ALA A 34 -3.25 9.94 15.25
C ALA A 34 -1.77 9.59 15.40
N VAL A 35 -1.40 8.31 15.22
CA VAL A 35 -0.01 7.85 15.22
C VAL A 35 0.76 8.46 14.06
N GLY A 36 0.19 8.49 12.85
CA GLY A 36 0.81 9.12 11.69
C GLY A 36 1.10 10.60 11.91
N ILE A 37 0.15 11.35 12.48
CA ILE A 37 0.31 12.77 12.84
C ILE A 37 1.37 12.94 13.96
N TRP A 38 1.37 12.06 14.97
CA TRP A 38 2.35 12.12 16.05
C TRP A 38 3.78 11.96 15.52
N VAL A 39 3.99 11.00 14.61
CA VAL A 39 5.32 10.75 14.05
C VAL A 39 5.77 11.87 13.10
N THR A 40 4.86 12.54 12.37
CA THR A 40 5.22 13.70 11.54
C THR A 40 5.55 14.94 12.36
N VAL A 41 4.82 15.19 13.45
CA VAL A 41 5.03 16.37 14.31
C VAL A 41 6.22 16.19 15.25
N ASP A 42 6.44 14.98 15.79
CA ASP A 42 7.50 14.71 16.76
C ASP A 42 8.29 13.43 16.43
N ALA A 43 8.94 13.45 15.26
CA ALA A 43 9.79 12.35 14.80
C ALA A 43 10.95 12.04 15.78
N GLY A 44 11.43 13.05 16.52
CA GLY A 44 12.54 12.92 17.47
C GLY A 44 12.20 12.10 18.71
N SER A 45 11.00 12.26 19.28
CA SER A 45 10.55 11.48 20.44
C SER A 45 10.23 10.04 20.06
N PHE A 46 9.72 9.80 18.85
CA PHE A 46 9.49 8.45 18.32
C PHE A 46 10.79 7.65 18.16
N LEU A 47 11.85 8.28 17.63
CA LEU A 47 13.17 7.66 17.46
C LEU A 47 13.81 7.26 18.80
N ARG A 48 13.54 7.97 19.90
CA ARG A 48 14.04 7.62 21.24
C ARG A 48 13.36 6.38 21.83
N VAL A 49 12.09 6.13 21.48
CA VAL A 49 11.34 4.94 21.90
C VAL A 49 11.76 3.69 21.10
N LEU A 50 12.18 3.86 19.85
CA LEU A 50 12.64 2.79 18.94
C LEU A 50 14.18 2.62 18.91
N GLY A 51 14.86 2.94 20.02
CA GLY A 51 16.32 3.09 20.17
C GLY A 51 17.30 2.09 19.49
N PRO A 52 16.95 0.86 19.05
CA PRO A 52 17.90 0.00 18.34
C PRO A 52 17.88 0.07 16.79
N PHE A 53 16.92 0.72 16.13
CA PHE A 53 16.71 0.60 14.66
C PHE A 53 17.09 1.83 13.83
N SER A 54 17.86 2.77 14.38
CA SER A 54 18.06 4.13 13.83
C SER A 54 19.08 4.27 12.68
N HIS A 55 19.34 3.24 11.87
CA HIS A 55 20.27 3.35 10.73
C HIS A 55 19.61 3.82 9.41
N GLN A 56 18.33 4.22 9.43
CA GLN A 56 17.59 4.53 8.21
C GLN A 56 16.69 5.77 8.38
N GLN A 57 17.30 6.91 8.68
CA GLN A 57 16.65 8.18 9.04
C GLN A 57 15.71 8.75 7.93
N THR A 58 15.95 8.41 6.67
CA THR A 58 15.19 8.90 5.51
C THR A 58 13.89 8.14 5.22
N HIS A 59 13.68 6.96 5.81
CA HIS A 59 12.49 6.13 5.57
C HIS A 59 11.31 6.44 6.53
N PHE A 60 11.53 7.18 7.61
CA PHE A 60 10.49 7.42 8.62
C PHE A 60 9.41 8.43 8.19
N MET A 61 9.77 9.42 7.36
CA MET A 61 8.83 10.46 6.93
C MET A 61 7.80 9.92 5.92
N ASN A 62 8.21 9.07 4.98
CA ASN A 62 7.29 8.42 4.03
C ASN A 62 6.32 7.44 4.72
N VAL A 63 6.79 6.66 5.70
CA VAL A 63 5.92 5.72 6.44
C VAL A 63 4.83 6.45 7.22
N SER A 64 5.12 7.65 7.72
CA SER A 64 4.16 8.44 8.50
C SER A 64 3.06 9.03 7.61
N ILE A 65 3.43 9.55 6.44
CA ILE A 65 2.49 10.09 5.44
C ILE A 65 1.55 8.98 4.92
N LEU A 66 2.06 7.76 4.71
CA LEU A 66 1.26 6.57 4.43
C LEU A 66 0.25 6.24 5.52
N CYS A 67 0.69 6.28 6.77
CA CYS A 67 -0.16 5.95 7.90
C CYS A 67 -1.32 6.96 8.01
N ILE A 68 -1.07 8.24 7.67
CA ILE A 68 -2.09 9.28 7.60
C ILE A 68 -3.08 9.02 6.46
N SER A 69 -2.59 8.71 5.25
CA SER A 69 -3.46 8.51 4.08
C SER A 69 -4.36 7.29 4.23
N ILE A 70 -3.80 6.15 4.66
CA ILE A 70 -4.56 4.92 4.93
C ILE A 70 -5.52 5.13 6.10
N GLY A 71 -5.07 5.77 7.18
CA GLY A 71 -5.90 6.08 8.35
C GLY A 71 -7.11 6.95 8.01
N ALA A 72 -6.93 7.98 7.18
CA ALA A 72 -8.01 8.85 6.74
C ALA A 72 -9.08 8.10 5.92
N VAL A 73 -8.66 7.22 5.00
CA VAL A 73 -9.58 6.38 4.23
C VAL A 73 -10.36 5.44 5.15
N LEU A 74 -9.69 4.78 6.09
CA LEU A 74 -10.35 3.87 7.06
C LEU A 74 -11.35 4.62 7.97
N VAL A 75 -11.04 5.86 8.37
CA VAL A 75 -11.97 6.71 9.12
C VAL A 75 -13.19 7.07 8.28
N LEU A 76 -13.02 7.48 7.02
CA LEU A 76 -14.13 7.82 6.12
C LEU A 76 -15.05 6.60 5.89
N LEU A 77 -14.47 5.43 5.61
CA LEU A 77 -15.21 4.18 5.45
C LEU A 77 -15.93 3.77 6.75
N GLY A 78 -15.28 3.96 7.91
CA GLY A 78 -15.86 3.70 9.23
C GLY A 78 -17.02 4.64 9.57
N LEU A 79 -16.91 5.94 9.28
CA LEU A 79 -17.96 6.94 9.49
C LEU A 79 -19.20 6.66 8.66
N LEU A 80 -19.02 6.33 7.37
CA LEU A 80 -20.12 5.92 6.49
C LEU A 80 -20.82 4.65 7.02
N GLY A 81 -20.04 3.69 7.55
CA GLY A 81 -20.57 2.49 8.21
C GLY A 81 -21.33 2.77 9.51
N CYS A 82 -20.89 3.76 10.30
CA CYS A 82 -21.53 4.16 11.57
C CYS A 82 -22.79 5.02 11.37
N ILE A 83 -22.75 6.00 10.47
CA ILE A 83 -23.93 6.81 10.08
C ILE A 83 -25.01 5.90 9.52
N GLY A 84 -24.58 4.89 8.75
CA GLY A 84 -25.48 3.86 8.31
C GLY A 84 -26.13 3.14 9.49
N ALA A 85 -25.35 2.65 10.46
CA ALA A 85 -25.85 1.81 11.55
C ALA A 85 -26.96 2.47 12.37
N HIS A 86 -26.99 3.82 12.39
CA HIS A 86 -27.96 4.61 13.13
C HIS A 86 -29.30 4.82 12.39
N LYS A 87 -29.36 4.64 11.07
CA LYS A 87 -30.65 4.61 10.34
C LYS A 87 -31.16 3.17 10.33
N GLU A 88 -32.16 2.87 11.17
CA GLU A 88 -32.73 1.53 11.35
C GLU A 88 -33.44 0.97 10.10
N SER A 89 -32.65 0.45 9.15
CA SER A 89 -33.07 -0.61 8.25
C SER A 89 -31.92 -1.61 8.09
N LYS A 90 -31.93 -2.64 8.96
CA LYS A 90 -30.85 -3.63 9.11
C LYS A 90 -30.43 -4.31 7.80
N CYS A 91 -31.34 -4.42 6.84
CA CYS A 91 -31.12 -5.04 5.53
C CYS A 91 -30.53 -4.07 4.49
N LEU A 92 -31.11 -2.86 4.38
CA LEU A 92 -30.69 -1.82 3.43
C LEU A 92 -29.25 -1.37 3.72
N LEU A 93 -28.87 -1.35 4.99
CA LEU A 93 -27.61 -0.80 5.42
C LEU A 93 -26.40 -1.73 5.24
N LEU A 94 -26.60 -3.03 5.50
CA LEU A 94 -25.56 -4.03 5.27
C LEU A 94 -25.23 -4.15 3.78
N MET A 95 -26.23 -3.96 2.91
CA MET A 95 -26.04 -3.96 1.46
C MET A 95 -25.38 -2.70 0.91
N VAL A 96 -25.88 -1.52 1.27
CA VAL A 96 -25.34 -0.26 0.73
C VAL A 96 -23.89 -0.05 1.20
N GLY A 97 -23.55 -0.43 2.44
CA GLY A 97 -22.18 -0.33 2.94
C GLY A 97 -21.19 -1.26 2.23
N PHE A 98 -21.55 -2.54 2.04
CA PHE A 98 -20.68 -3.51 1.37
C PHE A 98 -20.55 -3.21 -0.14
N PHE A 99 -21.66 -2.89 -0.80
CA PHE A 99 -21.67 -2.51 -2.21
C PHE A 99 -20.86 -1.22 -2.44
N SER A 100 -21.02 -0.21 -1.58
CA SER A 100 -20.27 1.05 -1.68
C SER A 100 -18.76 0.85 -1.51
N ILE A 101 -18.31 -0.02 -0.61
CA ILE A 101 -16.88 -0.28 -0.40
C ILE A 101 -16.28 -0.97 -1.63
N ILE A 102 -16.96 -1.98 -2.18
CA ILE A 102 -16.46 -2.70 -3.36
C ILE A 102 -16.41 -1.78 -4.60
N VAL A 103 -17.42 -0.93 -4.78
CA VAL A 103 -17.42 0.06 -5.88
C VAL A 103 -16.27 1.06 -5.76
N LEU A 104 -15.95 1.52 -4.54
CA LEU A 104 -14.81 2.41 -4.31
C LEU A 104 -13.48 1.73 -4.62
N ILE A 105 -13.31 0.45 -4.24
CA ILE A 105 -12.10 -0.32 -4.55
C ILE A 105 -11.96 -0.49 -6.07
N PHE A 106 -13.02 -0.88 -6.77
CA PHE A 106 -13.01 -1.06 -8.22
C PHE A 106 -12.67 0.24 -8.98
N ILE A 107 -13.21 1.38 -8.56
CA ILE A 107 -12.86 2.69 -9.14
C ILE A 107 -11.39 3.02 -8.89
N ALA A 108 -10.86 2.74 -7.69
CA ALA A 108 -9.46 2.95 -7.38
C ALA A 108 -8.53 2.04 -8.21
N GLU A 109 -8.89 0.77 -8.40
CA GLU A 109 -8.17 -0.16 -9.27
C GLU A 109 -8.18 0.30 -10.73
N LEU A 110 -9.33 0.74 -11.25
CA LEU A 110 -9.45 1.29 -12.60
C LEU A 110 -8.62 2.57 -12.77
N ALA A 111 -8.66 3.49 -11.80
CA ALA A 111 -7.86 4.70 -11.84
C ALA A 111 -6.37 4.38 -11.83
N ALA A 112 -5.93 3.48 -10.97
CA ALA A 112 -4.55 3.00 -10.92
C ALA A 112 -4.12 2.33 -12.23
N ALA A 113 -4.98 1.52 -12.84
CA ALA A 113 -4.72 0.87 -14.13
C ALA A 113 -4.60 1.90 -15.28
N VAL A 114 -5.50 2.89 -15.35
CA VAL A 114 -5.45 3.96 -16.36
C VAL A 114 -4.17 4.78 -16.20
N VAL A 115 -3.82 5.15 -14.96
CA VAL A 115 -2.57 5.85 -14.66
C VAL A 115 -1.37 4.98 -15.05
N ALA A 116 -1.34 3.70 -14.66
CA ALA A 116 -0.26 2.80 -15.02
C ALA A 116 -0.11 2.66 -16.55
N LEU A 117 -1.21 2.56 -17.30
CA LEU A 117 -1.20 2.47 -18.77
C LEU A 117 -0.78 3.79 -19.43
N ALA A 118 -1.35 4.93 -19.00
CA ALA A 118 -1.00 6.24 -19.53
C ALA A 118 0.49 6.54 -19.34
N PHE A 119 1.02 6.25 -18.15
CA PHE A 119 2.44 6.41 -17.83
C PHE A 119 3.32 5.26 -18.31
N SER A 120 2.77 4.12 -18.76
CA SER A 120 3.57 3.10 -19.48
C SER A 120 3.98 3.57 -20.88
N SER A 121 3.18 4.47 -21.46
CA SER A 121 3.41 5.09 -22.78
C SER A 121 4.52 6.16 -22.75
N ILE A 122 4.79 6.74 -21.58
CA ILE A 122 5.78 7.79 -21.37
C ILE A 122 6.91 7.18 -20.55
N THR A 123 8.16 7.33 -20.96
CA THR A 123 9.34 6.78 -20.28
C THR A 123 9.62 7.41 -18.90
N SER A 124 8.60 7.98 -18.25
CA SER A 124 8.60 8.70 -16.98
C SER A 124 7.89 7.94 -15.84
N LEU A 125 7.74 6.62 -15.98
CA LEU A 125 7.44 5.72 -14.86
C LEU A 125 8.35 5.93 -13.60
N PRO A 126 9.60 6.45 -13.69
CA PRO A 126 10.39 6.79 -12.50
C PRO A 126 9.77 7.90 -11.63
N ILE A 127 9.08 8.88 -12.21
CA ILE A 127 8.66 10.10 -11.48
C ILE A 127 7.40 9.83 -10.65
N LEU A 128 6.48 9.03 -11.20
CA LEU A 128 5.24 8.67 -10.50
C LEU A 128 5.46 7.57 -9.45
N LEU A 129 6.36 6.61 -9.73
CA LEU A 129 6.69 5.55 -8.80
C LEU A 129 7.57 6.05 -7.64
N CYS A 130 8.46 7.02 -7.88
CA CYS A 130 9.27 7.66 -6.82
C CYS A 130 8.43 8.53 -5.88
N CYS A 131 7.37 9.16 -6.39
CA CYS A 131 6.52 10.08 -5.62
C CYS A 131 5.27 9.42 -5.02
N THR A 132 5.04 8.13 -5.26
CA THR A 132 4.00 7.36 -4.56
C THR A 132 4.65 6.53 -3.46
N ASP A 133 4.12 6.66 -2.25
CA ASP A 133 4.66 6.00 -1.05
C ASP A 133 4.71 4.45 -1.12
N VAL A 134 4.07 3.85 -2.12
CA VAL A 134 4.04 2.41 -2.40
C VAL A 134 5.44 1.87 -2.76
N PHE A 135 6.27 2.66 -3.44
CA PHE A 135 7.59 2.21 -3.87
C PHE A 135 8.60 2.07 -2.72
N SER A 136 8.44 2.87 -1.65
CA SER A 136 9.26 2.74 -0.44
C SER A 136 9.02 1.41 0.30
N PHE A 137 7.85 0.79 0.12
CA PHE A 137 7.53 -0.51 0.72
C PHE A 137 8.17 -1.70 -0.04
N LEU A 138 8.50 -1.50 -1.33
CA LEU A 138 9.24 -2.47 -2.16
C LEU A 138 10.75 -2.49 -1.86
N PHE A 139 11.25 -1.71 -0.90
CA PHE A 139 12.69 -1.60 -0.61
C PHE A 139 13.31 -2.80 0.14
N GLN A 140 12.58 -3.93 0.26
CA GLN A 140 13.12 -5.20 0.77
C GLN A 140 13.91 -6.00 -0.30
N LEU A 141 13.98 -5.51 -1.54
CA LEU A 141 14.70 -6.19 -2.63
C LEU A 141 16.20 -5.85 -2.65
N ARG A 142 17.02 -6.78 -3.13
CA ARG A 142 18.48 -6.65 -3.30
C ARG A 142 18.84 -5.71 -4.46
N CYS A 143 18.52 -4.43 -4.33
CA CYS A 143 18.76 -3.40 -5.34
C CYS A 143 19.38 -2.13 -4.72
N CYS A 144 19.94 -1.27 -5.56
CA CYS A 144 20.70 -0.09 -5.16
C CYS A 144 20.19 1.18 -5.82
N GLY A 145 19.58 2.08 -5.04
CA GLY A 145 19.03 3.33 -5.55
C GLY A 145 17.76 3.10 -6.39
N VAL A 146 17.21 4.19 -6.93
CA VAL A 146 16.06 4.12 -7.85
C VAL A 146 16.55 3.56 -9.19
N THR A 147 17.58 4.18 -9.75
CA THR A 147 18.17 3.80 -11.04
C THR A 147 19.52 3.09 -10.88
N ASN A 148 20.40 3.57 -10.01
CA ASN A 148 21.70 2.97 -9.69
C ASN A 148 22.34 3.64 -8.44
N TYR A 149 23.56 3.22 -8.06
CA TYR A 149 24.36 3.79 -6.97
C TYR A 149 24.59 5.30 -7.10
N THR A 150 24.59 5.84 -8.32
CA THR A 150 24.76 7.27 -8.61
C THR A 150 23.72 8.14 -7.92
N ASP A 151 22.53 7.60 -7.62
CA ASP A 151 21.46 8.33 -6.93
C ASP A 151 21.87 8.79 -5.52
N PHE A 152 22.89 8.15 -4.94
CA PHE A 152 23.44 8.52 -3.64
C PHE A 152 24.61 9.51 -3.73
N MET A 153 25.19 9.76 -4.91
CA MET A 153 26.29 10.71 -5.08
C MET A 153 25.82 12.15 -4.86
N GLY A 154 26.43 12.88 -3.93
CA GLY A 154 26.03 14.23 -3.56
C GLY A 154 24.72 14.31 -2.78
N SER A 155 24.16 13.17 -2.38
CA SER A 155 22.93 13.11 -1.59
C SER A 155 23.19 13.48 -0.13
N LYS A 156 22.14 13.92 0.58
CA LYS A 156 22.22 14.15 2.04
C LYS A 156 22.66 12.91 2.80
N PHE A 157 22.39 11.72 2.25
CA PHE A 157 22.79 10.44 2.83
C PHE A 157 24.32 10.27 2.78
N GLU A 158 24.95 10.46 1.61
CA GLU A 158 26.42 10.38 1.48
C GLU A 158 27.11 11.38 2.42
N GLN A 159 26.57 12.59 2.51
CA GLN A 159 27.13 13.65 3.36
C GLN A 159 27.05 13.32 4.85
N GLN A 160 25.99 12.64 5.29
CA GLN A 160 25.81 12.23 6.68
C GLN A 160 26.60 10.96 7.05
N ASN A 161 26.81 10.06 6.08
CA ASN A 161 27.54 8.80 6.28
C ASN A 161 29.03 8.87 5.91
N GLY A 162 29.63 10.06 5.91
CA GLY A 162 31.07 10.23 5.71
C GLY A 162 31.56 9.78 4.33
N GLY A 163 30.74 9.94 3.28
CA GLY A 163 31.09 9.52 1.92
C GLY A 163 30.74 8.07 1.58
N MET A 164 30.06 7.34 2.49
CA MET A 164 29.72 5.93 2.32
C MET A 164 28.29 5.73 1.81
N PHE A 165 28.11 4.65 1.06
CA PHE A 165 26.84 4.25 0.42
C PHE A 165 26.12 3.20 1.26
N PRO A 166 24.81 2.96 1.04
CA PRO A 166 24.10 1.89 1.72
C PRO A 166 24.74 0.51 1.46
N PRO A 167 24.81 -0.40 2.44
CA PRO A 167 25.38 -1.72 2.24
C PRO A 167 24.60 -2.57 1.21
N SER A 168 23.33 -2.24 0.92
CA SER A 168 22.56 -2.87 -0.17
C SER A 168 23.13 -2.57 -1.57
N CYS A 169 23.98 -1.55 -1.70
CA CYS A 169 24.69 -1.21 -2.93
C CYS A 169 26.02 -1.96 -3.11
N CYS A 170 26.47 -2.70 -2.10
CA CYS A 170 27.67 -3.50 -2.13
C CYS A 170 27.36 -4.97 -1.83
N SER A 171 28.22 -5.88 -2.30
CA SER A 171 28.07 -7.31 -2.01
C SER A 171 28.14 -7.61 -0.50
N THR A 172 27.52 -8.70 -0.04
CA THR A 172 27.18 -8.99 1.38
C THR A 172 28.35 -9.19 2.34
N ASN A 173 29.60 -8.96 1.93
CA ASN A 173 30.81 -9.20 2.72
C ASN A 173 31.58 -7.92 3.06
N VAL A 174 30.96 -6.73 2.96
CA VAL A 174 31.60 -5.46 3.29
C VAL A 174 30.78 -4.65 4.29
N THR A 175 31.40 -4.28 5.41
CA THR A 175 30.81 -3.44 6.47
C THR A 175 30.75 -1.97 6.10
N SER A 176 31.53 -1.54 5.11
CA SER A 176 31.59 -0.17 4.60
C SER A 176 31.55 -0.20 3.08
N CYS A 177 30.55 0.41 2.47
CA CYS A 177 30.39 0.48 1.01
C CYS A 177 30.95 1.81 0.49
N SER A 178 32.12 1.76 -0.15
CA SER A 178 32.72 2.93 -0.80
C SER A 178 32.22 3.09 -2.24
N ARG A 179 32.39 4.27 -2.84
CA ARG A 179 32.00 4.55 -4.24
C ARG A 179 32.54 3.51 -5.22
N ASN A 180 33.83 3.20 -5.12
CA ASN A 180 34.49 2.21 -5.98
C ASN A 180 33.89 0.82 -5.78
N GLN A 181 33.54 0.44 -4.55
CA GLN A 181 32.92 -0.85 -4.27
C GLN A 181 31.50 -0.95 -4.80
N ALA A 182 30.70 0.12 -4.69
CA ALA A 182 29.37 0.18 -5.25
C ALA A 182 29.39 0.06 -6.78
N GLU A 183 30.36 0.72 -7.43
CA GLU A 183 30.59 0.61 -8.87
C GLU A 183 31.00 -0.81 -9.29
N THR A 184 31.97 -1.42 -8.61
CA THR A 184 32.41 -2.81 -8.90
C THR A 184 31.34 -3.85 -8.62
N SER A 185 30.41 -3.58 -7.68
CA SER A 185 29.33 -4.51 -7.34
C SER A 185 28.23 -4.53 -8.40
N GLY A 186 28.10 -3.48 -9.21
CA GLY A 186 27.19 -3.45 -10.36
C GLY A 186 25.72 -3.71 -10.03
N VAL A 187 25.29 -3.42 -8.80
CA VAL A 187 23.93 -3.71 -8.33
C VAL A 187 22.92 -2.84 -9.10
N GLN A 188 21.94 -3.46 -9.76
CA GLN A 188 20.90 -2.73 -10.47
C GLN A 188 20.02 -1.89 -9.53
N GLY A 189 19.52 -0.76 -10.05
CA GLY A 189 18.49 0.03 -9.40
C GLY A 189 17.18 -0.72 -9.22
N CYS A 190 16.47 -0.40 -8.15
CA CYS A 190 15.22 -1.05 -7.77
C CYS A 190 14.15 -0.90 -8.85
N PHE A 191 14.10 0.26 -9.50
CA PHE A 191 13.12 0.55 -10.55
C PHE A 191 13.26 -0.41 -11.74
N ASN A 192 14.49 -0.55 -12.25
CA ASN A 192 14.77 -1.40 -13.40
C ASN A 192 14.51 -2.87 -13.09
N SER A 193 14.90 -3.33 -11.89
CA SER A 193 14.68 -4.72 -11.45
C SER A 193 13.18 -5.06 -11.32
N ILE A 194 12.39 -4.16 -10.74
CA ILE A 194 10.93 -4.33 -10.62
C ILE A 194 10.28 -4.33 -12.01
N LEU A 195 10.68 -3.38 -12.87
CA LEU A 195 10.13 -3.26 -14.23
C LEU A 195 10.47 -4.49 -15.08
N GLU A 196 11.68 -5.02 -14.97
CA GLU A 196 12.09 -6.25 -15.64
C GLU A 196 11.28 -7.45 -15.12
N THR A 197 11.07 -7.54 -13.80
CA THR A 197 10.25 -8.60 -13.20
C THR A 197 8.80 -8.52 -13.66
N LEU A 198 8.23 -7.31 -13.73
CA LEU A 198 6.89 -7.05 -14.22
C LEU A 198 6.76 -7.34 -15.71
N ARG A 199 7.74 -6.99 -16.55
CA ARG A 199 7.73 -7.33 -17.98
C ARG A 199 7.91 -8.82 -18.22
N LYS A 200 8.81 -9.46 -17.49
CA LYS A 200 9.10 -10.89 -17.62
C LYS A 200 7.90 -11.75 -17.21
N ASN A 201 7.13 -11.29 -16.22
CA ASN A 201 5.96 -12.01 -15.70
C ASN A 201 4.64 -11.26 -15.96
N SER A 202 4.59 -10.37 -16.97
CA SER A 202 3.43 -9.50 -17.21
C SER A 202 2.14 -10.29 -17.41
N ASN A 203 2.25 -11.47 -18.02
CA ASN A 203 1.12 -12.37 -18.23
C ASN A 203 0.53 -12.85 -16.90
N ILE A 204 1.36 -13.19 -15.92
CA ILE A 204 0.93 -13.66 -14.60
C ILE A 204 0.28 -12.52 -13.82
N VAL A 205 0.94 -11.36 -13.78
CA VAL A 205 0.44 -10.17 -13.08
C VAL A 205 -0.89 -9.72 -13.70
N GLY A 206 -0.97 -9.67 -15.02
CA GLY A 206 -2.20 -9.33 -15.75
C GLY A 206 -3.33 -10.31 -15.47
N ALA A 207 -3.05 -11.62 -15.41
CA ALA A 207 -4.06 -12.64 -15.09
C ALA A 207 -4.60 -12.49 -13.65
N ILE A 208 -3.74 -12.19 -12.69
CA ILE A 208 -4.16 -11.94 -11.29
C ILE A 208 -5.05 -10.70 -11.22
N ALA A 209 -4.63 -9.58 -11.83
CA ALA A 209 -5.39 -8.35 -11.84
C ALA A 209 -6.77 -8.52 -12.50
N ALA A 210 -6.81 -9.18 -13.66
CA ALA A 210 -8.08 -9.49 -14.33
C ALA A 210 -8.99 -10.39 -13.48
N GLY A 211 -8.43 -11.39 -12.81
CA GLY A 211 -9.19 -12.27 -11.92
C GLY A 211 -9.81 -11.53 -10.72
N ILE A 212 -9.08 -10.59 -10.13
CA ILE A 212 -9.59 -9.72 -9.05
C ILE A 212 -10.75 -8.88 -9.57
N GLY A 213 -10.58 -8.17 -10.69
CA GLY A 213 -11.65 -7.35 -11.26
C GLY A 213 -12.92 -8.14 -11.61
N ILE A 214 -12.78 -9.36 -12.14
CA ILE A 214 -13.94 -10.24 -12.40
C ILE A 214 -14.65 -10.63 -11.11
N LEU A 215 -13.90 -10.96 -10.06
CA LEU A 215 -14.47 -11.32 -8.77
C LEU A 215 -15.22 -10.14 -8.13
N GLU A 216 -14.69 -8.93 -8.24
CA GLU A 216 -15.34 -7.72 -7.73
C GLU A 216 -16.65 -7.44 -8.48
N ILE A 217 -16.65 -7.55 -9.80
CA ILE A 217 -17.87 -7.37 -10.62
C ILE A 217 -18.91 -8.44 -10.25
N ALA A 218 -18.50 -9.69 -10.05
CA ALA A 218 -19.40 -10.76 -9.61
C ALA A 218 -19.97 -10.46 -8.20
N ALA A 219 -19.14 -9.97 -7.28
CA ALA A 219 -19.59 -9.58 -5.94
C ALA A 219 -20.57 -8.40 -5.98
N MET A 220 -20.37 -7.41 -6.85
CA MET A 220 -21.33 -6.33 -7.09
C MET A 220 -22.65 -6.85 -7.64
N GLY A 221 -22.60 -7.76 -8.62
CA GLY A 221 -23.77 -8.38 -9.22
C GLY A 221 -24.61 -9.18 -8.21
N VAL A 222 -23.97 -10.02 -7.39
CA VAL A 222 -24.64 -10.78 -6.33
C VAL A 222 -25.22 -9.85 -5.27
N SER A 223 -24.50 -8.79 -4.90
CA SER A 223 -24.97 -7.79 -3.94
C SER A 223 -26.23 -7.08 -4.45
N MET A 224 -26.25 -6.69 -5.72
CA MET A 224 -27.40 -6.05 -6.36
C MET A 224 -28.59 -7.01 -6.52
N TYR A 225 -28.34 -8.25 -6.95
CA TYR A 225 -29.37 -9.29 -7.03
C TYR A 225 -30.04 -9.55 -5.68
N LEU A 226 -29.22 -9.73 -4.63
CA LEU A 226 -29.73 -9.96 -3.28
C LEU A 226 -30.52 -8.73 -2.80
N TYR A 227 -30.11 -7.51 -3.17
CA TYR A 227 -30.82 -6.27 -2.83
C TYR A 227 -32.21 -6.23 -3.46
N CYS A 228 -32.33 -6.51 -4.76
CA CYS A 228 -33.62 -6.60 -5.42
C CYS A 228 -34.50 -7.69 -4.79
N HIS A 229 -33.93 -8.88 -4.53
CA HIS A 229 -34.68 -9.97 -3.92
C HIS A 229 -35.21 -9.64 -2.52
N LEU A 230 -34.44 -8.91 -1.71
CA LEU A 230 -34.88 -8.49 -0.38
C LEU A 230 -35.85 -7.32 -0.43
N ALA A 231 -35.73 -6.42 -1.42
CA ALA A 231 -36.70 -5.36 -1.65
C ALA A 231 -38.09 -5.93 -1.98
N ASP A 232 -38.14 -6.91 -2.89
CA ASP A 232 -39.38 -7.59 -3.29
C ASP A 232 -40.04 -8.39 -2.16
N ARG A 233 -39.27 -8.78 -1.12
CA ARG A 233 -39.77 -9.52 0.05
C ARG A 233 -40.30 -8.63 1.17
N VAL A 234 -39.97 -7.33 1.15
CA VAL A 234 -40.34 -6.37 2.21
C VAL A 234 -41.44 -5.41 1.75
N SER A 235 -41.65 -5.25 0.45
CA SER A 235 -42.81 -4.56 -0.15
C SER A 235 -44.07 -5.42 -0.12
#